data_AF-A0A372BV54-F1
#
_entry.id   AF-A0A372BV54-F1
#
_cell.length_a   1.000
_cell.length_b   1.000
_cell.length_c   1.000
_cell.angle_alpha   90.00
_cell.angle_beta   90.00
_cell.angle_gamma   90.00
#
_symmetry.space_group_name_H-M   'P 1'
#
loop_
_entity.id
_entity.type
_entity.pdbx_description
1 polymer ?
#
loop_
_entity_poly.entity_id
_entity_poly.type
_entity_poly.pdbx_seq_one_letter_code
_entity_poly.pdbx_strand_id
1 'polypeptide(L)'
;MNTTSSSNHVDPRAVLLEAARRLQRGELSAAEQACDQLLRAAPREPEALHLAGLIAHRRGDLAGAKSKLRKTVEIHPRVARFHNSLGVVLRDLGEAESARRTLERAIRLRPGFAGAYYNLGLVHEDLGDHRSALWAYETACEHDPGMAGVHHARGMVLQMLGRLDEARDAFRRALDIQPAYPEAHFHLAHARRAEQADDPQLAQIESLVAQRDWPPRETGWLYSALGKLNDDLARYDRAIEAHHRANQVTGVKHDPEARDEWAGHLIESFSAKRLRQGSDAALARADRIFIVGMPRSGTTLLEAMLARHPSVAAGGERMELQAALTEAAETLGLRKPRQWAEAGPEAMQQAAKILDRHLDTPSGASMLIDKLPGNVWRLGLVGLLMPRAPILFTWRDPRDVGLSCYFTRFEKGQNFSYDLYHCGRQIQTVQRLTDHWLAALPNPVRVVSYEKLVTEPDNTIRDALDCCGLDPSEPADGHAAQEVVTTASSWQVRQGLYRRAINRWRHYEAHLEPLLRGLGSTPLEQPPQG
;
A
#
# COMPACT_ATOMS: atom_id res chain seq x y z
N MET A 1 49.35 55.83 -12.99
CA MET A 1 48.98 54.48 -12.50
C MET A 1 47.58 54.57 -11.91
N ASN A 2 46.56 54.20 -12.68
CA ASN A 2 45.17 54.11 -12.21
C ASN A 2 44.79 52.64 -12.22
N THR A 3 44.78 52.01 -11.05
CA THR A 3 44.20 50.69 -10.86
C THR A 3 42.75 50.87 -10.43
N THR A 4 41.85 50.84 -11.40
CA THR A 4 40.41 50.67 -11.18
C THR A 4 40.17 49.30 -10.53
N SER A 5 39.81 49.31 -9.25
CA SER A 5 39.17 48.17 -8.59
C SER A 5 37.85 47.90 -9.30
N SER A 6 37.81 46.89 -10.17
CA SER A 6 36.56 46.37 -10.72
C SER A 6 35.84 45.63 -9.59
N SER A 7 34.88 46.30 -8.95
CA SER A 7 33.90 45.60 -8.14
C SER A 7 33.19 44.60 -9.05
N ASN A 8 33.43 43.31 -8.81
CA ASN A 8 32.74 42.22 -9.47
C ASN A 8 31.29 42.26 -8.99
N HIS A 9 30.46 43.13 -9.58
CA HIS A 9 29.03 43.17 -9.35
C HIS A 9 28.44 41.92 -9.99
N VAL A 10 28.43 40.84 -9.23
CA VAL A 10 27.76 39.60 -9.60
C VAL A 10 26.26 39.90 -9.64
N ASP A 11 25.65 39.81 -10.83
CA ASP A 11 24.21 39.99 -11.01
C ASP A 11 23.43 38.92 -10.21
N PRO A 12 22.64 39.31 -9.19
CA PRO A 12 21.86 38.36 -8.39
C PRO A 12 20.95 37.46 -9.22
N ARG A 13 20.42 37.98 -10.35
CA ARG A 13 19.55 37.20 -11.25
C ARG A 13 20.31 36.09 -11.97
N ALA A 14 21.54 36.37 -12.39
CA ALA A 14 22.42 35.38 -13.02
C ALA A 14 22.78 34.25 -12.04
N VAL A 15 23.06 34.59 -10.78
CA VAL A 15 23.36 33.61 -9.72
C VAL A 15 22.15 32.73 -9.42
N LEU A 16 20.95 33.31 -9.30
CA LEU A 16 19.71 32.56 -9.09
C LEU A 16 19.43 31.58 -10.24
N LEU A 17 19.60 32.03 -11.48
CA LEU A 17 19.38 31.19 -12.65
C LEU A 17 20.37 30.01 -12.68
N GLU A 18 21.64 30.27 -12.39
CA GLU A 18 22.65 29.21 -12.35
C GLU A 18 22.42 28.25 -11.19
N ALA A 19 22.07 28.75 -10.00
CA ALA A 19 21.71 27.92 -8.85
C ALA A 19 20.49 27.02 -9.16
N ALA A 20 19.48 27.54 -9.87
CA ALA A 20 18.33 26.77 -10.30
C ALA A 20 18.72 25.66 -11.32
N ARG A 21 19.63 25.94 -12.26
CA ARG A 21 20.16 24.93 -13.19
C ARG A 21 20.95 23.84 -12.48
N ARG A 22 21.79 24.21 -11.51
CA ARG A 22 22.53 23.27 -10.67
C ARG A 22 21.60 22.36 -9.88
N LEU A 23 20.53 22.94 -9.31
CA LEU A 23 19.48 22.16 -8.66
C LEU A 23 18.81 21.16 -9.62
N GLN A 24 18.51 21.59 -10.86
CA GLN A 24 17.94 20.71 -11.89
C GLN A 24 18.90 19.55 -12.24
N ARG A 25 20.22 19.79 -12.26
CA ARG A 25 21.25 18.76 -12.49
C ARG A 25 21.54 17.90 -11.25
N GLY A 26 20.97 18.22 -10.09
CA GLY A 26 21.23 17.50 -8.83
C GLY A 26 22.51 17.93 -8.11
N GLU A 27 23.16 19.01 -8.54
CA GLU A 27 24.37 19.57 -7.92
C GLU A 27 24.00 20.38 -6.66
N LEU A 28 23.40 19.73 -5.66
CA LEU A 28 22.74 20.37 -4.52
C LEU A 28 23.67 21.29 -3.72
N SER A 29 24.92 20.86 -3.46
CA SER A 29 25.90 21.65 -2.71
C SER A 29 26.33 22.91 -3.45
N ALA A 30 26.49 22.83 -4.78
CA ALA A 30 26.88 23.96 -5.61
C ALA A 30 25.72 24.96 -5.80
N ALA A 31 24.47 24.48 -5.82
CA ALA A 31 23.27 25.30 -5.81
C ALA A 31 23.09 26.03 -4.46
N GLU A 32 23.31 25.31 -3.35
CA GLU A 32 23.19 25.86 -2.00
C GLU A 32 24.21 26.97 -1.74
N GLN A 33 25.48 26.76 -2.08
CA GLN A 33 26.52 27.77 -1.92
C GLN A 33 26.18 29.09 -2.62
N ALA A 34 25.61 29.00 -3.83
CA ALA A 34 25.16 30.16 -4.59
C ALA A 34 23.97 30.86 -3.91
N CYS A 35 23.00 30.11 -3.40
CA CYS A 35 21.89 30.65 -2.62
C CYS A 35 22.35 31.32 -1.31
N ASP A 36 23.28 30.70 -0.58
CA ASP A 36 23.79 31.22 0.69
C ASP A 36 24.57 32.52 0.50
N GLN A 37 25.30 32.65 -0.61
CA GLN A 37 25.96 33.90 -0.96
C GLN A 37 24.94 35.03 -1.18
N LEU A 38 23.85 34.74 -1.90
CA LEU A 38 22.78 35.71 -2.13
C LEU A 38 22.04 36.08 -0.84
N LEU A 39 21.70 35.10 -0.01
CA LEU A 39 20.99 35.33 1.24
C LEU A 39 21.83 36.06 2.30
N ARG A 40 23.16 35.95 2.24
CA ARG A 40 24.06 36.78 3.06
C ARG A 40 23.99 38.26 2.68
N ALA A 41 23.90 38.56 1.38
CA ALA A 41 23.79 39.93 0.88
C ALA A 41 22.36 40.49 1.01
N ALA A 42 21.34 39.65 0.82
CA ALA A 42 19.93 40.01 0.86
C ALA A 42 19.09 38.91 1.55
N PRO A 43 19.00 38.92 2.90
CA PRO A 43 18.34 37.84 3.67
C PRO A 43 16.84 37.66 3.42
N ARG A 44 16.19 38.64 2.77
CA ARG A 44 14.75 38.63 2.46
C ARG A 44 14.47 38.60 0.96
N GLU A 45 15.46 38.22 0.14
CA GLU A 45 15.26 38.06 -1.30
C GLU A 45 14.38 36.80 -1.56
N PRO A 46 13.16 36.96 -2.09
CA PRO A 46 12.17 35.88 -2.13
C PRO A 46 12.56 34.74 -3.08
N GLU A 47 13.26 34.99 -4.18
CA GLU A 47 13.67 33.91 -5.10
C GLU A 47 14.76 33.03 -4.50
N ALA A 48 15.73 33.63 -3.80
CA ALA A 48 16.80 32.94 -3.10
C ALA A 48 16.22 32.13 -1.94
N LEU A 49 15.26 32.68 -1.19
CA LEU A 49 14.55 31.94 -0.14
C LEU A 49 13.73 30.78 -0.71
N HIS A 50 13.06 30.99 -1.86
CA HIS A 50 12.31 29.94 -2.54
C HIS A 50 13.24 28.80 -2.96
N LEU A 51 14.33 29.13 -3.65
CA LEU A 51 15.30 28.17 -4.15
C LEU A 51 16.02 27.43 -3.01
N ALA A 52 16.41 28.13 -1.95
CA ALA A 52 16.98 27.50 -0.75
C ALA A 52 15.97 26.57 -0.06
N GLY A 53 14.68 26.89 -0.09
CA GLY A 53 13.61 26.00 0.34
C GLY A 53 13.52 24.72 -0.48
N LEU A 54 13.60 24.82 -1.82
CA LEU A 54 13.62 23.66 -2.72
C LEU A 54 14.87 22.80 -2.54
N ILE A 55 16.04 23.41 -2.31
CA ILE A 55 17.29 22.68 -2.04
C ILE A 55 17.18 21.91 -0.72
N ALA A 56 16.69 22.56 0.35
CA ALA A 56 16.46 21.90 1.63
C ALA A 56 15.49 20.71 1.50
N HIS A 57 14.41 20.89 0.73
CA HIS A 57 13.45 19.83 0.43
C HIS A 57 14.11 18.64 -0.27
N ARG A 58 14.92 18.89 -1.31
CA ARG A 58 15.66 17.84 -2.03
C ARG A 58 16.70 17.11 -1.18
N ARG A 59 17.16 17.72 -0.08
CA ARG A 59 18.04 17.09 0.91
C ARG A 59 17.31 16.37 2.04
N GLY A 60 15.98 16.44 2.08
CA GLY A 60 15.17 15.87 3.15
C GLY A 60 15.05 16.74 4.40
N ASP A 61 15.61 17.96 4.41
CA ASP A 61 15.38 18.94 5.48
C ASP A 61 14.00 19.60 5.31
N LEU A 62 12.95 18.84 5.63
CA LEU A 62 11.56 19.27 5.45
C LEU A 62 11.21 20.47 6.36
N ALA A 63 11.74 20.50 7.58
CA ALA A 63 11.50 21.58 8.54
C ALA A 63 12.14 22.89 8.06
N GLY A 64 13.40 22.84 7.61
CA GLY A 64 14.08 23.99 7.03
C GLY A 64 13.47 24.43 5.71
N ALA A 65 13.03 23.49 4.86
CA ALA A 65 12.29 23.80 3.63
C ALA A 65 10.99 24.56 3.94
N LYS A 66 10.18 24.06 4.88
CA LYS A 66 8.94 24.72 5.32
C LYS A 66 9.22 26.13 5.83
N SER A 67 10.22 26.31 6.67
CA SER A 67 10.60 27.62 7.23
C SER A 67 10.94 28.63 6.13
N LYS A 68 11.80 28.25 5.17
CA LYS A 68 12.21 29.12 4.06
C LYS A 68 11.05 29.45 3.11
N LEU A 69 10.23 28.45 2.77
CA LEU A 69 9.08 28.62 1.87
C LEU A 69 7.93 29.43 2.52
N ARG A 70 7.73 29.30 3.84
CA ARG A 70 6.79 30.16 4.59
C ARG A 70 7.20 31.63 4.53
N LYS A 71 8.48 31.92 4.81
CA LYS A 71 9.02 33.29 4.67
C LYS A 71 8.85 33.81 3.24
N THR A 72 9.05 32.95 2.24
CA THR A 72 8.86 33.30 0.82
C THR A 72 7.43 33.77 0.54
N VAL A 73 6.41 33.01 0.97
CA VAL A 73 5.00 33.39 0.75
C VAL A 73 4.56 34.57 1.62
N GLU A 74 5.16 34.77 2.80
CA GLU A 74 4.91 35.95 3.66
C GLU A 74 5.44 37.23 3.01
N ILE A 75 6.61 37.17 2.37
CA ILE A 75 7.20 38.29 1.65
C ILE A 75 6.38 38.59 0.39
N HIS A 76 6.14 37.58 -0.46
CA HIS A 76 5.44 37.73 -1.74
C HIS A 76 4.18 36.83 -1.82
N PRO A 77 3.04 37.23 -1.22
CA PRO A 77 1.87 36.38 -1.06
C PRO A 77 1.05 36.14 -2.33
N ARG A 78 1.36 36.81 -3.44
CA ARG A 78 0.61 36.74 -4.70
C ARG A 78 1.30 35.90 -5.79
N VAL A 79 2.37 35.18 -5.45
CA VAL A 79 3.10 34.34 -6.41
C VAL A 79 2.68 32.88 -6.27
N ALA A 80 1.93 32.37 -7.25
CA ALA A 80 1.33 31.02 -7.19
C ALA A 80 2.37 29.89 -6.99
N ARG A 81 3.54 29.94 -7.65
CA ARG A 81 4.57 28.89 -7.53
C ARG A 81 5.20 28.80 -6.13
N PHE A 82 5.21 29.89 -5.36
CA PHE A 82 5.70 29.87 -3.98
C PHE A 82 4.75 29.09 -3.08
N HIS A 83 3.44 29.33 -3.23
CA HIS A 83 2.40 28.55 -2.56
C HIS A 83 2.46 27.08 -3.00
N ASN A 84 2.61 26.79 -4.29
CA ASN A 84 2.73 25.40 -4.77
C ASN A 84 3.89 24.66 -4.10
N SER A 85 5.09 25.25 -4.07
CA SER A 85 6.25 24.63 -3.41
C SER A 85 6.05 24.43 -1.90
N LEU A 86 5.44 25.41 -1.22
CA LEU A 86 5.11 25.26 0.20
C LEU A 86 4.09 24.13 0.42
N GLY A 87 3.07 24.04 -0.44
CA GLY A 87 2.06 22.98 -0.39
C GLY A 87 2.66 21.58 -0.50
N VAL A 88 3.61 21.38 -1.43
CA VAL A 88 4.33 20.11 -1.58
C VAL A 88 5.09 19.74 -0.30
N VAL A 89 5.82 20.70 0.30
CA VAL A 89 6.58 20.43 1.53
C VAL A 89 5.66 20.16 2.73
N LEU A 90 4.52 20.85 2.81
CA LEU A 90 3.51 20.59 3.85
C LEU A 90 2.93 19.18 3.73
N ARG A 91 2.67 18.71 2.50
CA ARG A 91 2.22 17.34 2.25
C ARG A 91 3.26 16.32 2.72
N ASP A 92 4.53 16.50 2.33
CA ASP A 92 5.61 15.60 2.71
C ASP A 92 5.90 15.59 4.24
N LEU A 93 5.47 16.63 4.96
CA LEU A 93 5.47 16.69 6.44
C LEU A 93 4.25 16.00 7.10
N GLY A 94 3.30 15.48 6.31
CA GLY A 94 2.05 14.91 6.81
C GLY A 94 0.98 15.96 7.17
N GLU A 95 1.20 17.24 6.85
CA GLU A 95 0.26 18.34 7.12
C GLU A 95 -0.74 18.51 5.96
N ALA A 96 -1.43 17.43 5.57
CA ALA A 96 -2.26 17.35 4.36
C ALA A 96 -3.31 18.48 4.26
N GLU A 97 -4.02 18.79 5.36
CA GLU A 97 -5.01 19.87 5.37
C GLU A 97 -4.41 21.27 5.15
N SER A 98 -3.21 21.51 5.68
CA SER A 98 -2.49 22.76 5.42
C SER A 98 -1.99 22.81 3.97
N ALA A 99 -1.49 21.69 3.45
CA ALA A 99 -1.09 21.57 2.05
C ALA A 99 -2.24 21.87 1.10
N ARG A 100 -3.43 21.30 1.35
CA ARG A 100 -4.67 21.55 0.60
C ARG A 100 -4.98 23.03 0.50
N ARG A 101 -5.12 23.72 1.64
CA ARG A 101 -5.42 25.17 1.67
C ARG A 101 -4.37 26.01 0.94
N THR A 102 -3.10 25.66 1.06
CA THR A 102 -1.99 26.36 0.40
C THR A 102 -2.03 26.14 -1.12
N LEU A 103 -2.32 24.93 -1.59
CA LEU A 103 -2.44 24.63 -3.03
C LEU A 103 -3.68 25.28 -3.66
N GLU A 104 -4.81 25.27 -2.96
CA GLU A 104 -6.00 26.03 -3.38
C GLU A 104 -5.69 27.54 -3.50
N ARG A 105 -4.82 28.07 -2.63
CA ARG A 105 -4.35 29.45 -2.77
C ARG A 105 -3.49 29.64 -4.03
N ALA A 106 -2.60 28.70 -4.35
CA ALA A 106 -1.84 28.72 -5.60
C ALA A 106 -2.77 28.74 -6.83
N ILE A 107 -3.80 27.91 -6.83
CA ILE A 107 -4.83 27.82 -7.88
C ILE A 107 -5.63 29.13 -7.98
N ARG A 108 -6.09 29.71 -6.86
CA ARG A 108 -6.78 31.02 -6.87
C ARG A 108 -5.91 32.14 -7.46
N LEU A 109 -4.59 32.09 -7.24
CA LEU A 109 -3.65 33.09 -7.79
C LEU A 109 -3.35 32.87 -9.26
N ARG A 110 -3.38 31.61 -9.73
CA ARG A 110 -3.17 31.24 -11.13
C ARG A 110 -4.09 30.05 -11.46
N PRO A 111 -5.32 30.31 -11.95
CA PRO A 111 -6.28 29.25 -12.24
C PRO A 111 -5.80 28.23 -13.28
N GLY A 112 -4.92 28.61 -14.21
CA GLY A 112 -4.34 27.66 -15.18
C GLY A 112 -3.06 26.97 -14.72
N PHE A 113 -2.86 26.74 -13.41
CA PHE A 113 -1.62 26.16 -12.90
C PHE A 113 -1.71 24.64 -12.74
N ALA A 114 -1.52 23.91 -13.84
CA ALA A 114 -1.61 22.44 -13.88
C ALA A 114 -0.81 21.73 -12.76
N GLY A 115 0.43 22.18 -12.50
CA GLY A 115 1.25 21.62 -11.42
C GLY A 115 0.64 21.77 -10.01
N ALA A 116 -0.13 22.83 -9.75
CA ALA A 116 -0.81 23.00 -8.46
C ALA A 116 -2.02 22.06 -8.33
N TYR A 117 -2.75 21.83 -9.41
CA TYR A 117 -3.82 20.81 -9.45
C TYR A 117 -3.28 19.40 -9.30
N TYR A 118 -2.18 19.06 -9.97
CA TYR A 118 -1.51 17.77 -9.77
C TYR A 118 -1.14 17.55 -8.30
N ASN A 119 -0.50 18.53 -7.66
CA ASN A 119 -0.14 18.42 -6.25
C ASN A 119 -1.37 18.38 -5.33
N LEU A 120 -2.46 19.06 -5.70
CA LEU A 120 -3.72 19.01 -4.95
C LEU A 120 -4.35 17.61 -5.04
N GLY A 121 -4.28 16.97 -6.22
CA GLY A 121 -4.70 15.59 -6.39
C GLY A 121 -3.97 14.63 -5.45
N LEU A 122 -2.64 14.75 -5.36
CA LEU A 122 -1.84 13.94 -4.43
C LEU A 122 -2.23 14.17 -2.97
N VAL A 123 -2.53 15.41 -2.58
CA VAL A 123 -3.02 15.71 -1.22
C VAL A 123 -4.39 15.10 -0.96
N HIS A 124 -5.28 15.08 -1.96
CA HIS A 124 -6.58 14.41 -1.81
C HIS A 124 -6.43 12.89 -1.67
N GLU A 125 -5.47 12.27 -2.36
CA GLU A 125 -5.14 10.85 -2.14
C GLU A 125 -4.64 10.57 -0.72
N ASP A 126 -3.76 11.42 -0.18
CA ASP A 126 -3.30 11.31 1.22
C ASP A 126 -4.45 11.45 2.24
N LEU A 127 -5.51 12.17 1.86
CA LEU A 127 -6.73 12.35 2.65
C LEU A 127 -7.78 11.24 2.37
N GLY A 128 -7.51 10.31 1.45
CA GLY A 128 -8.46 9.26 1.04
C GLY A 128 -9.62 9.73 0.15
N ASP A 129 -9.61 10.98 -0.31
CA ASP A 129 -10.65 11.56 -1.16
C ASP A 129 -10.34 11.35 -2.65
N HIS A 130 -10.53 10.11 -3.12
CA HIS A 130 -10.24 9.74 -4.50
C HIS A 130 -11.10 10.48 -5.55
N ARG A 131 -12.29 10.95 -5.19
CA ARG A 131 -13.15 11.70 -6.11
C ARG A 131 -12.59 13.11 -6.35
N SER A 132 -12.21 13.81 -5.30
CA SER A 132 -11.56 15.12 -5.44
C SER A 132 -10.18 15.00 -6.08
N ALA A 133 -9.45 13.92 -5.81
CA ALA A 133 -8.19 13.64 -6.49
C ALA A 133 -8.37 13.52 -8.01
N LEU A 134 -9.38 12.76 -8.45
CA LEU A 134 -9.69 12.60 -9.87
C LEU A 134 -10.01 13.95 -10.54
N TRP A 135 -10.88 14.76 -9.93
CA TRP A 135 -11.21 16.09 -10.45
C TRP A 135 -9.96 16.97 -10.62
N ALA A 136 -9.07 16.95 -9.62
CA ALA A 136 -7.84 17.73 -9.66
C ALA A 136 -6.92 17.26 -10.81
N TYR A 137 -6.78 15.95 -11.02
CA TYR A 137 -6.00 15.42 -12.13
C TYR A 137 -6.61 15.71 -13.50
N GLU A 138 -7.93 15.62 -13.63
CA GLU A 138 -8.63 15.99 -14.87
C GLU A 138 -8.42 17.47 -15.21
N THR A 139 -8.56 18.35 -14.22
CA THR A 139 -8.29 19.79 -14.38
C THR A 139 -6.82 20.08 -14.71
N ALA A 140 -5.87 19.34 -14.10
CA ALA A 140 -4.46 19.44 -14.46
C ALA A 140 -4.21 19.06 -15.92
N CYS A 141 -4.83 17.97 -16.41
CA CYS A 141 -4.75 17.54 -17.81
C CYS A 141 -5.39 18.54 -18.79
N GLU A 142 -6.47 19.22 -18.40
CA GLU A 142 -7.08 20.28 -19.21
C GLU A 142 -6.13 21.47 -19.42
N HIS A 143 -5.38 21.84 -18.37
CA HIS A 143 -4.44 22.97 -18.42
C HIS A 143 -3.09 22.63 -19.04
N ASP A 144 -2.60 21.40 -18.85
CA ASP A 144 -1.39 20.89 -19.49
C ASP A 144 -1.56 19.41 -19.89
N PRO A 145 -2.01 19.15 -21.12
CA PRO A 145 -2.19 17.80 -21.62
C PRO A 145 -0.88 17.00 -21.76
N GLY A 146 0.28 17.65 -21.69
CA GLY A 146 1.61 17.05 -21.91
C GLY A 146 2.28 16.51 -20.64
N MET A 147 1.59 16.52 -19.50
CA MET A 147 2.14 16.00 -18.25
C MET A 147 1.88 14.49 -18.10
N ALA A 148 2.82 13.65 -18.57
CA ALA A 148 2.69 12.18 -18.48
C ALA A 148 2.40 11.69 -17.04
N GLY A 149 3.03 12.30 -16.03
CA GLY A 149 2.81 11.96 -14.61
C GLY A 149 1.38 12.21 -14.13
N VAL A 150 0.69 13.22 -14.67
CA VAL A 150 -0.72 13.50 -14.31
C VAL A 150 -1.63 12.42 -14.88
N HIS A 151 -1.41 12.02 -16.14
CA HIS A 151 -2.18 10.92 -16.76
C HIS A 151 -1.94 9.58 -16.03
N HIS A 152 -0.72 9.32 -15.58
CA HIS A 152 -0.40 8.16 -14.75
C HIS A 152 -1.14 8.20 -13.40
N ALA A 153 -1.08 9.30 -12.67
CA ALA A 153 -1.79 9.47 -11.39
C ALA A 153 -3.32 9.39 -11.56
N ARG A 154 -3.86 10.00 -12.62
CA ARG A 154 -5.27 9.86 -13.02
C ARG A 154 -5.64 8.40 -13.24
N GLY A 155 -4.82 7.64 -13.95
CA GLY A 155 -5.03 6.22 -14.19
C GLY A 155 -5.09 5.42 -12.87
N MET A 156 -4.18 5.69 -11.93
CA MET A 156 -4.18 5.05 -10.62
C MET A 156 -5.47 5.33 -9.84
N VAL A 157 -5.88 6.60 -9.74
CA VAL A 157 -7.12 6.96 -9.04
C VAL A 157 -8.36 6.36 -9.72
N LEU A 158 -8.41 6.32 -11.05
CA LEU A 158 -9.48 5.65 -11.78
C LEU A 158 -9.54 4.15 -11.48
N GLN A 159 -8.40 3.47 -11.31
CA GLN A 159 -8.37 2.07 -10.87
C GLN A 159 -8.96 1.91 -9.47
N MET A 160 -8.64 2.82 -8.54
CA MET A 160 -9.16 2.81 -7.17
C MET A 160 -10.67 3.07 -7.12
N LEU A 161 -11.19 3.89 -8.04
CA LEU A 161 -12.63 4.11 -8.25
C LEU A 161 -13.29 2.99 -9.09
N GLY A 162 -12.50 2.04 -9.60
CA GLY A 162 -12.96 0.93 -10.43
C GLY A 162 -13.42 1.30 -11.84
N ARG A 163 -13.01 2.47 -12.36
CA ARG A 163 -13.23 2.97 -13.72
C ARG A 163 -12.11 2.51 -14.66
N LEU A 164 -12.10 1.22 -14.98
CA LEU A 164 -10.92 0.54 -15.54
C LEU A 164 -10.59 0.90 -16.98
N ASP A 165 -11.60 1.05 -17.84
CA ASP A 165 -11.34 1.40 -19.24
C ASP A 165 -10.70 2.78 -19.33
N GLU A 166 -11.21 3.73 -18.56
CA GLU A 166 -10.64 5.07 -18.46
C GLU A 166 -9.23 5.06 -17.84
N ALA A 167 -8.97 4.18 -16.86
CA ALA A 167 -7.64 4.02 -16.32
C ALA A 167 -6.63 3.52 -17.37
N ARG A 168 -7.01 2.54 -18.18
CA ARG A 168 -6.17 2.05 -19.29
C ARG A 168 -5.86 3.16 -20.27
N ASP A 169 -6.85 3.96 -20.63
CA ASP A 169 -6.68 5.08 -21.55
C ASP A 169 -5.77 6.17 -20.97
N ALA A 170 -5.89 6.45 -19.68
CA ALA A 170 -4.99 7.37 -18.98
C ALA A 170 -3.54 6.85 -18.99
N PHE A 171 -3.30 5.57 -18.70
CA PHE A 171 -1.95 5.00 -18.78
C PHE A 171 -1.39 4.99 -20.21
N ARG A 172 -2.20 4.67 -21.22
CA ARG A 172 -1.81 4.79 -22.63
C ARG A 172 -1.41 6.22 -22.96
N ARG A 173 -2.19 7.21 -22.51
CA ARG A 173 -1.87 8.62 -22.74
C ARG A 173 -0.55 9.04 -22.09
N ALA A 174 -0.25 8.55 -20.89
CA ALA A 174 1.04 8.75 -20.26
C ALA A 174 2.20 8.20 -21.10
N LEU A 175 2.00 7.02 -21.73
CA LEU A 175 2.99 6.37 -22.59
C LEU A 175 3.11 7.02 -23.98
N ASP A 176 2.04 7.59 -24.53
CA ASP A 176 2.09 8.39 -25.76
C ASP A 176 2.96 9.64 -25.57
N ILE A 177 2.86 10.27 -24.40
CA ILE A 177 3.64 11.47 -24.03
C ILE A 177 5.08 11.11 -23.68
N GLN A 178 5.26 10.07 -22.86
CA GLN A 178 6.57 9.59 -22.42
C GLN A 178 6.67 8.06 -22.63
N PRO A 179 7.16 7.62 -23.80
CA PRO A 179 7.27 6.19 -24.11
C PRO A 179 8.17 5.40 -23.14
N ALA A 180 9.15 6.07 -22.54
CA ALA A 180 10.08 5.50 -21.57
C ALA A 180 9.63 5.83 -20.13
N TYR A 181 8.45 5.32 -19.74
CA TYR A 181 7.86 5.49 -18.41
C TYR A 181 7.54 4.13 -17.76
N PRO A 182 8.46 3.57 -16.96
CA PRO A 182 8.34 2.24 -16.34
C PRO A 182 7.06 2.01 -15.54
N GLU A 183 6.68 2.95 -14.67
CA GLU A 183 5.48 2.82 -13.83
C GLU A 183 4.19 2.81 -14.65
N ALA A 184 4.11 3.60 -15.72
CA ALA A 184 2.95 3.59 -16.62
C ALA A 184 2.84 2.29 -17.41
N HIS A 185 3.97 1.73 -17.85
CA HIS A 185 3.99 0.38 -18.45
C HIS A 185 3.50 -0.69 -17.47
N PHE A 186 4.02 -0.67 -16.23
CA PHE A 186 3.59 -1.59 -15.19
C PHE A 186 2.09 -1.51 -14.90
N HIS A 187 1.53 -0.31 -14.70
CA HIS A 187 0.11 -0.16 -14.41
C HIS A 187 -0.78 -0.48 -15.62
N LEU A 188 -0.40 -0.08 -16.84
CA LEU A 188 -1.15 -0.46 -18.04
C LEU A 188 -1.18 -1.98 -18.22
N ALA A 189 -0.03 -2.64 -18.02
CA ALA A 189 0.05 -4.09 -18.10
C ALA A 189 -0.95 -4.70 -17.10
N HIS A 190 -0.98 -4.27 -15.85
CA HIS A 190 -1.90 -4.81 -14.83
C HIS A 190 -3.37 -4.41 -15.03
N ALA A 191 -3.66 -3.32 -15.76
CA ALA A 191 -5.02 -2.85 -15.99
C ALA A 191 -5.75 -3.60 -17.12
N ARG A 192 -5.03 -4.28 -18.02
CA ARG A 192 -5.59 -4.98 -19.20
C ARG A 192 -5.15 -6.44 -19.25
N ARG A 193 -5.51 -7.17 -20.31
CA ARG A 193 -4.93 -8.46 -20.66
C ARG A 193 -4.25 -8.38 -22.02
N ALA A 194 -3.10 -9.02 -22.19
CA ALA A 194 -2.49 -9.27 -23.49
C ALA A 194 -3.09 -10.54 -24.11
N GLU A 195 -3.48 -10.45 -25.38
CA GLU A 195 -4.16 -11.56 -26.07
C GLU A 195 -3.36 -12.10 -27.26
N GLN A 196 -2.46 -11.28 -27.81
CA GLN A 196 -1.74 -11.59 -29.04
C GLN A 196 -0.22 -11.47 -28.85
N ALA A 197 0.51 -12.28 -29.60
CA ALA A 197 1.95 -12.42 -29.49
C ALA A 197 2.73 -11.15 -29.89
N ASP A 198 2.14 -10.32 -30.73
CA ASP A 198 2.62 -9.06 -31.31
C ASP A 198 2.13 -7.83 -30.54
N ASP A 199 1.85 -7.99 -29.24
CA ASP A 199 1.43 -6.92 -28.37
C ASP A 199 2.44 -5.74 -28.38
N PRO A 200 2.02 -4.52 -28.75
CA PRO A 200 2.93 -3.39 -28.94
C PRO A 200 3.57 -2.94 -27.63
N GLN A 201 2.89 -3.08 -26.51
CA GLN A 201 3.43 -2.74 -25.20
C GLN A 201 4.55 -3.71 -24.81
N LEU A 202 4.36 -5.00 -25.07
CA LEU A 202 5.39 -6.01 -24.83
C LEU A 202 6.66 -5.70 -25.63
N ALA A 203 6.52 -5.47 -26.95
CA ALA A 203 7.64 -5.11 -27.81
C ALA A 203 8.36 -3.83 -27.35
N GLN A 204 7.60 -2.82 -26.91
CA GLN A 204 8.17 -1.59 -26.39
C GLN A 204 8.97 -1.81 -25.10
N ILE A 205 8.44 -2.59 -24.15
CA ILE A 205 9.16 -2.87 -22.90
C ILE A 205 10.41 -3.72 -23.17
N GLU A 206 10.33 -4.73 -24.04
CA GLU A 206 11.48 -5.52 -24.48
C GLU A 206 12.57 -4.63 -25.10
N SER A 207 12.18 -3.66 -25.93
CA SER A 207 13.09 -2.66 -26.48
C SER A 207 13.70 -1.76 -25.41
N LEU A 208 12.92 -1.30 -24.42
CA LEU A 208 13.39 -0.40 -23.36
C LEU A 208 14.44 -1.07 -22.47
N VAL A 209 14.25 -2.35 -22.11
CA VAL A 209 15.21 -3.09 -21.27
C VAL A 209 16.45 -3.54 -22.04
N ALA A 210 16.39 -3.63 -23.38
CA ALA A 210 17.53 -3.98 -24.21
C ALA A 210 18.44 -2.79 -24.55
N GLN A 211 17.90 -1.57 -24.62
CA GLN A 211 18.62 -0.39 -25.11
C GLN A 211 19.45 0.34 -24.06
N ARG A 212 19.13 0.18 -22.77
CA ARG A 212 19.83 0.88 -21.68
C ARG A 212 19.72 0.10 -20.38
N ASP A 213 20.69 0.32 -19.51
CA ASP A 213 20.58 -0.06 -18.11
C ASP A 213 19.68 0.92 -17.37
N TRP A 214 18.70 0.39 -16.66
CA TRP A 214 17.79 1.16 -15.82
C TRP A 214 18.25 1.08 -14.36
N PRO A 215 18.01 2.11 -13.54
CA PRO A 215 18.23 1.96 -12.11
C PRO A 215 17.35 0.83 -11.54
N PRO A 216 17.71 0.25 -10.37
CA PRO A 216 17.04 -0.94 -9.86
C PRO A 216 15.52 -0.81 -9.69
N ARG A 217 15.04 0.39 -9.32
CA ARG A 217 13.62 0.69 -9.14
C ARG A 217 12.86 0.56 -10.46
N GLU A 218 13.32 1.24 -11.50
CA GLU A 218 12.75 1.25 -12.85
C GLU A 218 12.86 -0.13 -13.52
N THR A 219 13.99 -0.80 -13.32
CA THR A 219 14.19 -2.20 -13.75
C THR A 219 13.10 -3.10 -13.15
N GLY A 220 12.83 -2.95 -11.85
CA GLY A 220 11.78 -3.71 -11.17
C GLY A 220 10.40 -3.51 -11.79
N TRP A 221 10.04 -2.27 -12.16
CA TRP A 221 8.76 -1.98 -12.82
C TRP A 221 8.66 -2.59 -14.22
N LEU A 222 9.68 -2.42 -15.05
CA LEU A 222 9.68 -2.94 -16.43
C LEU A 222 9.63 -4.47 -16.46
N TYR A 223 10.45 -5.15 -15.67
CA TYR A 223 10.44 -6.61 -15.64
C TYR A 223 9.18 -7.19 -14.98
N SER A 224 8.57 -6.50 -14.02
CA SER A 224 7.26 -6.91 -13.50
C SER A 224 6.18 -6.81 -14.58
N ALA A 225 6.23 -5.77 -15.42
CA ALA A 225 5.33 -5.63 -16.57
C ALA A 225 5.56 -6.74 -17.61
N LEU A 226 6.82 -7.06 -17.93
CA LEU A 226 7.17 -8.19 -18.81
C LEU A 226 6.66 -9.52 -18.27
N GLY A 227 6.84 -9.78 -16.98
CA GLY A 227 6.37 -11.00 -16.32
C GLY A 227 4.87 -11.17 -16.49
N LYS A 228 4.12 -10.10 -16.19
CA LYS A 228 2.66 -10.08 -16.33
C LYS A 228 2.21 -10.28 -17.78
N LEU A 229 2.80 -9.58 -18.75
CA LEU A 229 2.39 -9.69 -20.16
C LEU A 229 2.73 -11.07 -20.74
N ASN A 230 3.86 -11.67 -20.36
CA ASN A 230 4.19 -13.04 -20.77
C ASN A 230 3.26 -14.07 -20.13
N ASP A 231 2.84 -13.88 -18.87
CA ASP A 231 1.87 -14.75 -18.20
C ASP A 231 0.51 -14.76 -18.91
N ASP A 232 0.01 -13.58 -19.30
CA ASP A 232 -1.25 -13.46 -20.06
C ASP A 232 -1.24 -14.23 -21.37
N LEU A 233 -0.08 -14.23 -22.05
CA LEU A 233 0.21 -14.89 -23.32
C LEU A 233 0.61 -16.36 -23.16
N ALA A 234 0.51 -16.92 -21.94
CA ALA A 234 0.90 -18.29 -21.61
C ALA A 234 2.38 -18.62 -21.90
N ARG A 235 3.26 -17.62 -21.90
CA ARG A 235 4.72 -17.76 -22.04
C ARG A 235 5.36 -17.91 -20.66
N TYR A 236 4.99 -18.98 -19.96
CA TYR A 236 5.25 -19.13 -18.52
C TYR A 236 6.74 -19.08 -18.14
N ASP A 237 7.63 -19.69 -18.93
CA ASP A 237 9.08 -19.65 -18.67
C ASP A 237 9.63 -18.21 -18.72
N ARG A 238 9.23 -17.44 -19.74
CA ARG A 238 9.61 -16.02 -19.88
C ARG A 238 8.97 -15.17 -18.78
N ALA A 239 7.75 -15.51 -18.38
CA ALA A 239 7.03 -14.79 -17.33
C ALA A 239 7.76 -14.89 -15.99
N ILE A 240 8.13 -16.10 -15.56
CA ILE A 240 8.81 -16.30 -14.29
C ILE A 240 10.24 -15.79 -14.30
N GLU A 241 10.96 -15.89 -15.42
CA GLU A 241 12.29 -15.29 -15.56
C GLU A 241 12.22 -13.76 -15.37
N ALA A 242 11.23 -13.11 -15.99
CA ALA A 242 11.03 -11.67 -15.81
C ALA A 242 10.66 -11.31 -14.36
N HIS A 243 9.76 -12.06 -13.71
CA HIS A 243 9.47 -11.86 -12.28
C HIS A 243 10.70 -12.06 -11.40
N HIS A 244 11.56 -13.04 -11.72
CA HIS A 244 12.80 -13.27 -11.00
C HIS A 244 13.74 -12.05 -11.07
N ARG A 245 13.97 -11.53 -12.28
CA ARG A 245 14.76 -10.30 -12.49
C ARG A 245 14.14 -9.10 -11.75
N ALA A 246 12.82 -8.95 -11.81
CA ALA A 246 12.12 -7.87 -11.11
C ALA A 246 12.29 -7.94 -9.58
N ASN A 247 12.31 -9.15 -9.02
CA ASN A 247 12.45 -9.35 -7.58
C ASN A 247 13.90 -9.19 -7.11
N GLN A 248 14.88 -9.69 -7.87
CA GLN A 248 16.31 -9.58 -7.55
C GLN A 248 16.78 -8.12 -7.39
N VAL A 249 16.33 -7.22 -8.25
CA VAL A 249 16.77 -5.81 -8.23
C VAL A 249 16.27 -5.04 -7.00
N THR A 250 15.30 -5.56 -6.26
CA THR A 250 14.80 -4.89 -5.06
C THR A 250 15.79 -4.96 -3.89
N GLY A 251 16.66 -5.97 -3.85
CA GLY A 251 17.62 -6.18 -2.76
C GLY A 251 16.98 -6.38 -1.38
N VAL A 252 15.68 -6.69 -1.32
CA VAL A 252 14.94 -6.83 -0.06
C VAL A 252 15.45 -8.04 0.70
N LYS A 253 15.88 -7.82 1.94
CA LYS A 253 16.31 -8.88 2.85
C LYS A 253 15.13 -9.41 3.66
N HIS A 254 15.12 -10.73 3.87
CA HIS A 254 14.16 -11.42 4.71
C HIS A 254 14.88 -12.55 5.46
N ASP A 255 14.53 -12.70 6.74
CA ASP A 255 15.05 -13.74 7.63
C ASP A 255 13.87 -14.66 8.01
N PRO A 256 13.72 -15.81 7.32
CA PRO A 256 12.62 -16.73 7.59
C PRO A 256 12.79 -17.45 8.93
N GLU A 257 14.02 -17.65 9.41
CA GLU A 257 14.30 -18.29 10.70
C GLU A 257 13.84 -17.42 11.87
N ALA A 258 14.19 -16.12 11.87
CA ALA A 258 13.72 -15.19 12.90
C ALA A 258 12.19 -15.07 12.94
N ARG A 259 11.53 -15.21 11.78
CA ARG A 259 10.07 -15.25 11.71
C ARG A 259 9.47 -16.51 12.32
N ASP A 260 10.10 -17.65 12.08
CA ASP A 260 9.67 -18.93 12.64
C ASP A 260 9.88 -19.00 14.15
N GLU A 261 11.01 -18.50 14.65
CA GLU A 261 11.29 -18.35 16.09
C GLU A 261 10.24 -17.46 16.77
N TRP A 262 9.88 -16.34 16.14
CA TRP A 262 8.82 -15.46 16.67
C TRP A 262 7.46 -16.17 16.73
N ALA A 263 7.12 -16.97 15.72
CA ALA A 263 5.91 -17.80 15.76
C ALA A 263 5.94 -18.80 16.92
N GLY A 264 7.10 -19.43 17.17
CA GLY A 264 7.31 -20.31 18.33
C GLY A 264 7.01 -19.59 19.65
N HIS A 265 7.57 -18.40 19.86
CA HIS A 265 7.29 -17.60 21.06
C HIS A 265 5.81 -17.24 21.23
N LEU A 266 5.09 -16.96 20.13
CA LEU A 266 3.64 -16.70 20.17
C LEU A 266 2.86 -17.96 20.60
N ILE A 267 3.17 -19.11 20.00
CA ILE A 267 2.52 -20.39 20.29
C ILE A 267 2.71 -20.77 21.77
N GLU A 268 3.95 -20.68 22.26
CA GLU A 268 4.29 -21.00 23.65
C GLU A 268 3.60 -20.06 24.64
N SER A 269 3.61 -18.75 24.37
CA SER A 269 3.07 -17.75 25.28
C SER A 269 1.54 -17.78 25.34
N PHE A 270 0.89 -17.89 24.19
CA PHE A 270 -0.57 -17.88 24.07
C PHE A 270 -1.11 -19.30 23.92
N SER A 271 -0.80 -20.16 24.89
CA SER A 271 -1.31 -21.53 24.94
C SER A 271 -2.84 -21.57 25.04
N ALA A 272 -3.45 -22.66 24.59
CA ALA A 272 -4.90 -22.89 24.72
C ALA A 272 -5.38 -22.80 26.19
N LYS A 273 -4.55 -23.26 27.14
CA LYS A 273 -4.81 -23.10 28.58
C LYS A 273 -4.89 -21.62 28.96
N ARG A 274 -3.91 -20.82 28.52
CA ARG A 274 -3.85 -19.40 28.86
C ARG A 274 -5.00 -18.60 28.24
N LEU A 275 -5.32 -18.86 26.97
CA LEU A 275 -6.40 -18.18 26.27
C LEU A 275 -7.77 -18.52 26.87
N ARG A 276 -8.01 -19.78 27.27
CA ARG A 276 -9.25 -20.18 27.96
C ARG A 276 -9.42 -19.60 29.36
N GLN A 277 -8.32 -19.24 30.05
CA GLN A 277 -8.43 -18.47 31.30
C GLN A 277 -9.03 -17.08 31.06
N GLY A 278 -8.98 -16.58 29.82
CA GLY A 278 -9.55 -15.31 29.43
C GLY A 278 -8.88 -14.12 30.12
N SER A 279 -9.62 -13.00 30.14
CA SER A 279 -9.29 -11.81 30.91
C SER A 279 -10.58 -11.13 31.32
N ASP A 280 -10.74 -10.79 32.60
CA ASP A 280 -11.88 -10.01 33.08
C ASP A 280 -11.90 -8.58 32.49
N ALA A 281 -10.79 -8.16 31.87
CA ALA A 281 -10.66 -6.91 31.14
C ALA A 281 -11.10 -7.00 29.68
N ALA A 282 -11.53 -8.17 29.20
CA ALA A 282 -11.94 -8.36 27.82
C ALA A 282 -13.06 -7.38 27.43
N LEU A 283 -12.93 -6.78 26.25
CA LEU A 283 -13.97 -5.92 25.70
C LEU A 283 -15.22 -6.75 25.40
N ALA A 284 -16.38 -6.22 25.79
CA ALA A 284 -17.66 -6.85 25.54
C ALA A 284 -18.10 -6.77 24.07
N ARG A 285 -17.39 -6.00 23.25
CA ARG A 285 -17.73 -5.72 21.85
C ARG A 285 -17.49 -6.93 20.94
N ALA A 286 -18.48 -7.19 20.07
CA ALA A 286 -18.44 -8.24 19.05
C ALA A 286 -18.58 -7.66 17.63
N ASP A 287 -18.51 -6.33 17.50
CA ASP A 287 -18.78 -5.55 16.29
C ASP A 287 -17.69 -5.66 15.21
N ARG A 288 -16.66 -6.51 15.40
CA ARG A 288 -15.49 -6.66 14.52
C ARG A 288 -15.37 -8.07 13.96
N ILE A 289 -15.27 -8.19 12.64
CA ILE A 289 -14.94 -9.45 11.95
C ILE A 289 -13.48 -9.36 11.50
N PHE A 290 -12.62 -10.25 11.99
CA PHE A 290 -11.22 -10.32 11.54
C PHE A 290 -11.09 -11.30 10.38
N ILE A 291 -10.65 -10.83 9.21
CA ILE A 291 -10.27 -11.70 8.09
C ILE A 291 -8.75 -11.81 8.03
N VAL A 292 -8.23 -13.00 8.32
CA VAL A 292 -6.80 -13.27 8.50
C VAL A 292 -6.29 -14.39 7.60
N GLY A 293 -4.97 -14.53 7.48
CA GLY A 293 -4.32 -15.59 6.72
C GLY A 293 -3.09 -15.11 5.97
N MET A 294 -2.74 -15.81 4.89
CA MET A 294 -1.70 -15.34 3.98
C MET A 294 -2.21 -14.20 3.08
N PRO A 295 -1.37 -13.21 2.70
CA PRO A 295 -1.70 -12.38 1.55
C PRO A 295 -2.01 -13.26 0.32
N ARG A 296 -2.93 -12.80 -0.54
CA ARG A 296 -3.31 -13.50 -1.78
C ARG A 296 -4.03 -14.86 -1.58
N SER A 297 -4.50 -15.17 -0.38
CA SER A 297 -5.33 -16.35 -0.07
C SER A 297 -6.84 -16.17 -0.30
N GLY A 298 -7.29 -14.99 -0.75
CA GLY A 298 -8.72 -14.74 -0.98
C GLY A 298 -9.40 -13.78 -0.01
N THR A 299 -8.65 -13.14 0.90
CA THR A 299 -9.18 -12.19 1.90
C THR A 299 -10.06 -11.09 1.32
N THR A 300 -9.65 -10.47 0.21
CA THR A 300 -10.44 -9.41 -0.43
C THR A 300 -11.71 -9.93 -1.12
N LEU A 301 -11.70 -11.16 -1.64
CA LEU A 301 -12.91 -11.76 -2.22
C LEU A 301 -13.95 -12.03 -1.13
N LEU A 302 -13.51 -12.61 -0.01
CA LEU A 302 -14.36 -12.89 1.13
C LEU A 302 -14.97 -11.61 1.70
N GLU A 303 -14.15 -10.57 1.90
CA GLU A 303 -14.63 -9.26 2.35
C GLU A 303 -15.71 -8.69 1.42
N ALA A 304 -15.44 -8.66 0.11
CA ALA A 304 -16.37 -8.10 -0.86
C ALA A 304 -17.69 -8.87 -0.93
N MET A 305 -17.68 -10.19 -0.69
CA MET A 305 -18.90 -11.00 -0.63
C MET A 305 -19.67 -10.79 0.68
N LEU A 306 -18.99 -10.74 1.82
CA LEU A 306 -19.62 -10.51 3.13
C LEU A 306 -20.21 -9.10 3.25
N ALA A 307 -19.54 -8.09 2.69
CA ALA A 307 -20.02 -6.70 2.69
C ALA A 307 -21.26 -6.45 1.81
N ARG A 308 -21.80 -7.48 1.16
CA ARG A 308 -23.12 -7.44 0.52
C ARG A 308 -24.25 -7.58 1.54
N HIS A 309 -23.95 -8.10 2.74
CA HIS A 309 -24.90 -8.21 3.83
C HIS A 309 -25.19 -6.82 4.43
N PRO A 310 -26.45 -6.43 4.66
CA PRO A 310 -26.81 -5.07 5.08
C PRO A 310 -26.16 -4.64 6.41
N SER A 311 -25.94 -5.59 7.30
CA SER A 311 -25.32 -5.39 8.62
C SER A 311 -23.78 -5.36 8.62
N VAL A 312 -23.12 -5.52 7.46
CA VAL A 312 -21.65 -5.66 7.36
C VAL A 312 -21.04 -4.55 6.52
N ALA A 313 -20.13 -3.78 7.13
CA ALA A 313 -19.29 -2.81 6.43
C ALA A 313 -17.91 -3.41 6.12
N ALA A 314 -17.41 -3.21 4.89
CA ALA A 314 -16.02 -3.47 4.55
C ALA A 314 -15.13 -2.38 5.14
N GLY A 315 -14.13 -2.77 5.94
CA GLY A 315 -13.15 -1.84 6.51
C GLY A 315 -11.79 -1.86 5.81
N GLY A 316 -11.52 -2.85 4.95
CA GLY A 316 -10.24 -3.01 4.29
C GLY A 316 -9.12 -3.40 5.25
N GLU A 317 -7.89 -3.04 4.89
CA GLU A 317 -6.69 -3.25 5.71
C GLU A 317 -6.55 -2.14 6.75
N ARG A 318 -7.05 -2.40 7.97
CA ARG A 318 -7.04 -1.42 9.06
C ARG A 318 -5.82 -1.57 9.96
N MET A 319 -5.27 -0.44 10.39
CA MET A 319 -4.05 -0.40 11.22
C MET A 319 -4.31 -0.06 12.69
N GLU A 320 -5.56 0.21 13.08
CA GLU A 320 -5.90 0.61 14.47
C GLU A 320 -5.50 -0.45 15.49
N LEU A 321 -5.77 -1.73 15.21
CA LEU A 321 -5.37 -2.81 16.11
C LEU A 321 -3.85 -2.80 16.33
N GLN A 322 -3.07 -2.64 15.25
CA GLN A 322 -1.62 -2.56 15.37
C GLN A 322 -1.18 -1.31 16.14
N ALA A 323 -1.79 -0.15 15.87
CA ALA A 323 -1.47 1.11 16.54
C ALA A 323 -1.76 1.03 18.04
N ALA A 324 -2.95 0.55 18.40
CA ALA A 324 -3.37 0.37 19.79
C ALA A 324 -2.46 -0.58 20.58
N LEU A 325 -2.13 -1.74 20.00
CA LEU A 325 -1.25 -2.70 20.65
C LEU A 325 0.18 -2.18 20.79
N THR A 326 0.62 -1.31 19.86
CA THR A 326 1.92 -0.64 19.96
C THR A 326 1.91 0.40 21.09
N GLU A 327 0.90 1.28 21.17
CA GLU A 327 0.74 2.23 22.28
C GLU A 327 0.67 1.51 23.63
N ALA A 328 -0.09 0.42 23.71
CA ALA A 328 -0.22 -0.34 24.94
C ALA A 328 1.09 -1.04 25.34
N ALA A 329 1.83 -1.61 24.38
CA ALA A 329 3.14 -2.21 24.64
C ALA A 329 4.14 -1.20 25.19
N GLU A 330 4.15 0.03 24.64
CA GLU A 330 5.02 1.12 25.10
C GLU A 330 4.61 1.63 26.48
N THR A 331 3.32 1.87 26.68
CA THR A 331 2.76 2.39 27.94
C THR A 331 2.98 1.42 29.11
N LEU A 332 2.85 0.12 28.86
CA LEU A 332 2.90 -0.92 29.88
C LEU A 332 4.26 -1.62 29.98
N GLY A 333 5.20 -1.32 29.07
CA GLY A 333 6.49 -2.00 28.99
C GLY A 333 6.43 -3.47 28.56
N LEU A 334 5.35 -3.87 27.86
CA LEU A 334 5.11 -5.24 27.41
C LEU A 334 5.63 -5.46 25.98
N ARG A 335 6.88 -5.89 25.84
CA ARG A 335 7.56 -6.01 24.53
C ARG A 335 7.57 -7.43 23.95
N LYS A 336 7.42 -8.45 24.80
CA LYS A 336 7.49 -9.86 24.42
C LYS A 336 6.13 -10.56 24.57
N PRO A 337 5.82 -11.58 23.75
CA PRO A 337 4.56 -12.33 23.83
C PRO A 337 4.29 -12.88 25.23
N ARG A 338 5.33 -13.40 25.89
CA ARG A 338 5.23 -13.95 27.25
C ARG A 338 4.81 -12.91 28.29
N GLN A 339 5.33 -11.68 28.19
CA GLN A 339 4.96 -10.60 29.10
C GLN A 339 3.47 -10.24 28.96
N TRP A 340 2.96 -10.26 27.72
CA TRP A 340 1.54 -10.09 27.46
C TRP A 340 0.69 -11.23 28.01
N ALA A 341 1.12 -12.47 27.79
CA ALA A 341 0.41 -13.63 28.32
C ALA A 341 0.37 -13.61 29.86
N GLU A 342 1.45 -13.22 30.54
CA GLU A 342 1.56 -13.22 32.01
C GLU A 342 1.10 -11.90 32.67
N ALA A 343 0.69 -10.90 31.89
CA ALA A 343 0.31 -9.60 32.45
C ALA A 343 -0.93 -9.68 33.35
N GLY A 344 -0.87 -8.97 34.48
CA GLY A 344 -1.91 -8.96 35.50
C GLY A 344 -3.17 -8.17 35.10
N PRO A 345 -4.24 -8.24 35.92
CA PRO A 345 -5.54 -7.66 35.59
C PRO A 345 -5.51 -6.16 35.29
N GLU A 346 -4.73 -5.38 36.05
CA GLU A 346 -4.61 -3.92 35.86
C GLU A 346 -4.00 -3.56 34.51
N ALA A 347 -2.92 -4.24 34.12
CA ALA A 347 -2.28 -4.05 32.81
C ALA A 347 -3.24 -4.44 31.67
N MET A 348 -4.00 -5.53 31.83
CA MET A 348 -5.01 -5.95 30.86
C MET A 348 -6.15 -4.94 30.72
N GLN A 349 -6.63 -4.38 31.83
CA GLN A 349 -7.65 -3.32 31.83
C GLN A 349 -7.16 -2.07 31.09
N GLN A 350 -5.91 -1.67 31.33
CA GLN A 350 -5.34 -0.52 30.65
C GLN A 350 -5.14 -0.78 29.15
N ALA A 351 -4.68 -1.98 28.78
CA ALA A 351 -4.56 -2.38 27.37
C ALA A 351 -5.91 -2.40 26.66
N ALA A 352 -6.96 -2.92 27.31
CA ALA A 352 -8.32 -2.92 26.79
C ALA A 352 -8.85 -1.49 26.56
N LYS A 353 -8.62 -0.57 27.50
CA LYS A 353 -8.98 0.85 27.35
C LYS A 353 -8.26 1.55 26.21
N ILE A 354 -6.97 1.23 26.01
CA ILE A 354 -6.21 1.76 24.87
C ILE A 354 -6.81 1.21 23.57
N LEU A 355 -7.04 -0.09 23.49
CA LEU A 355 -7.65 -0.73 22.33
C LEU A 355 -9.02 -0.13 21.98
N ASP A 356 -9.91 -0.02 22.97
CA ASP A 356 -11.27 0.49 22.75
C ASP A 356 -11.30 1.93 22.21
N ARG A 357 -10.36 2.77 22.66
CA ARG A 357 -10.22 4.17 22.19
C ARG A 357 -9.77 4.27 20.73
N HIS A 358 -9.00 3.30 20.25
CA HIS A 358 -8.53 3.26 18.85
C HIS A 358 -9.55 2.62 17.91
N LEU A 359 -10.41 1.73 18.40
CA LEU A 359 -11.36 1.01 17.57
C LEU A 359 -12.58 1.87 17.24
N ASP A 360 -12.69 2.25 15.98
CA ASP A 360 -13.87 2.95 15.45
C ASP A 360 -15.15 2.13 15.64
N THR A 361 -16.23 2.83 16.01
CA THR A 361 -17.58 2.26 16.00
C THR A 361 -18.10 2.29 14.56
N PRO A 362 -18.69 1.20 14.05
CA PRO A 362 -19.25 1.19 12.71
C PRO A 362 -20.43 2.17 12.63
N SER A 363 -20.45 3.02 11.60
CA SER A 363 -21.57 3.92 11.32
C SER A 363 -22.60 3.19 10.46
N GLY A 364 -23.84 3.06 10.93
CA GLY A 364 -24.94 2.42 10.19
C GLY A 364 -24.90 0.89 10.13
N ALA A 365 -23.73 0.26 10.01
CA ALA A 365 -23.56 -1.20 10.08
C ALA A 365 -23.40 -1.68 11.53
N SER A 366 -23.79 -2.92 11.83
CA SER A 366 -23.55 -3.53 13.16
C SER A 366 -22.18 -4.20 13.26
N MET A 367 -21.59 -4.60 12.12
CA MET A 367 -20.28 -5.24 12.02
C MET A 367 -19.38 -4.47 11.06
N LEU A 368 -18.09 -4.33 11.40
CA LEU A 368 -17.05 -3.90 10.46
C LEU A 368 -16.05 -5.04 10.28
N ILE A 369 -15.63 -5.23 9.04
CA ILE A 369 -14.53 -6.13 8.69
C ILE A 369 -13.19 -5.40 8.90
N ASP A 370 -12.30 -5.99 9.70
CA ASP A 370 -10.86 -5.73 9.65
C ASP A 370 -10.21 -6.85 8.82
N LYS A 371 -9.95 -6.54 7.55
CA LYS A 371 -9.30 -7.45 6.59
C LYS A 371 -7.82 -7.09 6.53
N LEU A 372 -7.05 -7.52 7.52
CA LEU A 372 -5.59 -7.47 7.47
C LEU A 372 -5.04 -8.89 7.65
N PRO A 373 -4.55 -9.57 6.57
CA PRO A 373 -4.08 -10.95 6.65
C PRO A 373 -3.03 -11.16 7.77
N GLY A 374 -2.16 -10.15 7.94
CA GLY A 374 -1.12 -10.11 8.96
C GLY A 374 -1.61 -10.02 10.41
N ASN A 375 -2.92 -9.88 10.68
CA ASN A 375 -3.44 -9.97 12.04
C ASN A 375 -3.31 -11.38 12.63
N VAL A 376 -2.99 -12.40 11.83
CA VAL A 376 -2.60 -13.74 12.31
C VAL A 376 -1.48 -13.71 13.37
N TRP A 377 -0.61 -12.70 13.32
CA TRP A 377 0.50 -12.51 14.28
C TRP A 377 0.08 -11.87 15.61
N ARG A 378 -1.19 -11.47 15.74
CA ARG A 378 -1.74 -10.72 16.89
C ARG A 378 -2.90 -11.44 17.57
N LEU A 379 -3.31 -12.60 17.06
CA LEU A 379 -4.52 -13.27 17.52
C LEU A 379 -4.45 -13.73 18.99
N GLY A 380 -3.27 -13.99 19.54
CA GLY A 380 -3.13 -14.23 20.97
C GLY A 380 -3.66 -13.08 21.83
N LEU A 381 -3.47 -11.84 21.40
CA LEU A 381 -3.99 -10.65 22.10
C LEU A 381 -5.47 -10.41 21.79
N VAL A 382 -5.90 -10.66 20.55
CA VAL A 382 -7.32 -10.62 20.18
C VAL A 382 -8.12 -11.62 21.02
N GLY A 383 -7.60 -12.83 21.23
CA GLY A 383 -8.26 -13.84 22.06
C GLY A 383 -8.35 -13.48 23.54
N LEU A 384 -7.45 -12.63 24.05
CA LEU A 384 -7.51 -12.14 25.43
C LEU A 384 -8.41 -10.91 25.59
N LEU A 385 -8.36 -9.97 24.64
CA LEU A 385 -8.98 -8.66 24.76
C LEU A 385 -10.31 -8.53 24.00
N MET A 386 -10.56 -9.38 23.00
CA MET A 386 -11.75 -9.37 22.15
C MET A 386 -12.24 -10.81 21.88
N PRO A 387 -12.52 -11.62 22.92
CA PRO A 387 -12.83 -13.04 22.77
C PRO A 387 -14.15 -13.33 22.03
N ARG A 388 -15.00 -12.31 21.82
CA ARG A 388 -16.27 -12.45 21.10
C ARG A 388 -16.20 -12.08 19.62
N ALA A 389 -15.10 -11.47 19.18
CA ALA A 389 -14.94 -11.06 17.79
C ALA A 389 -14.77 -12.29 16.89
N PRO A 390 -15.60 -12.47 15.84
CA PRO A 390 -15.42 -13.56 14.88
C PRO A 390 -14.10 -13.44 14.12
N ILE A 391 -13.46 -14.59 13.86
CA ILE A 391 -12.20 -14.68 13.12
C ILE A 391 -12.37 -15.65 11.95
N LEU A 392 -12.20 -15.14 10.73
CA LEU A 392 -12.28 -15.91 9.50
C LEU A 392 -10.87 -16.10 8.94
N PHE A 393 -10.37 -17.34 8.99
CA PHE A 393 -9.10 -17.72 8.37
C PHE A 393 -9.30 -18.05 6.91
N THR A 394 -8.64 -17.32 6.03
CA THR A 394 -8.64 -17.64 4.60
C THR A 394 -7.56 -18.66 4.29
N TRP A 395 -7.96 -19.70 3.56
CA TRP A 395 -7.07 -20.76 3.11
C TRP A 395 -7.19 -20.91 1.59
N ARG A 396 -6.07 -21.18 0.93
CA ARG A 396 -5.96 -21.44 -0.51
C ARG A 396 -4.75 -22.34 -0.71
N ASP A 397 -4.72 -23.13 -1.80
CA ASP A 397 -3.57 -23.98 -2.14
C ASP A 397 -2.24 -23.23 -1.91
N PRO A 398 -1.35 -23.73 -1.02
CA PRO A 398 -0.07 -23.09 -0.70
C PRO A 398 0.79 -22.73 -1.91
N ARG A 399 0.73 -23.52 -2.99
CA ARG A 399 1.50 -23.28 -4.21
C ARG A 399 0.98 -22.08 -4.97
N ASP A 400 -0.34 -21.98 -5.09
CA ASP A 400 -1.01 -20.84 -5.70
C ASP A 400 -0.81 -19.56 -4.89
N VAL A 401 -0.83 -19.66 -3.55
CA VAL A 401 -0.53 -18.53 -2.65
C VAL A 401 0.92 -18.09 -2.81
N GLY A 402 1.88 -19.03 -2.76
CA GLY A 402 3.30 -18.74 -2.90
C GLY A 402 3.63 -18.07 -4.23
N LEU A 403 3.14 -18.63 -5.34
CA LEU A 403 3.30 -18.03 -6.67
C LEU A 403 2.62 -16.65 -6.77
N SER A 404 1.40 -16.50 -6.22
CA SER A 404 0.69 -15.22 -6.24
C SER A 404 1.42 -14.15 -5.45
N CYS A 405 1.99 -14.49 -4.28
CA CYS A 405 2.83 -13.59 -3.51
C CYS A 405 4.10 -13.25 -4.28
N TYR A 406 4.78 -14.23 -4.86
CA TYR A 406 6.02 -14.05 -5.60
C TYR A 406 5.88 -13.11 -6.81
N PHE A 407 4.75 -13.15 -7.49
CA PHE A 407 4.48 -12.29 -8.65
C PHE A 407 3.93 -10.91 -8.26
N THR A 408 3.56 -10.70 -6.99
CA THR A 408 3.02 -9.44 -6.52
C THR A 408 4.13 -8.55 -6.00
N ARG A 409 4.23 -7.34 -6.53
CA ARG A 409 5.13 -6.31 -6.01
C ARG A 409 4.48 -5.61 -4.81
N PHE A 410 4.85 -6.02 -3.60
CA PHE A 410 4.38 -5.37 -2.38
C PHE A 410 5.24 -4.15 -2.04
N GLU A 411 4.62 -2.98 -1.92
CA GLU A 411 5.36 -1.75 -1.61
C GLU A 411 6.00 -1.75 -0.22
N LYS A 412 5.35 -2.38 0.78
CA LYS A 412 5.83 -2.45 2.17
C LYS A 412 5.44 -3.77 2.85
N GLY A 413 6.27 -4.23 3.80
CA GLY A 413 5.92 -5.23 4.82
C GLY A 413 6.00 -6.72 4.42
N GLN A 414 5.85 -7.06 3.14
CA GLN A 414 5.83 -8.46 2.68
C GLN A 414 7.19 -8.92 2.11
N ASN A 415 8.27 -8.72 2.86
CA ASN A 415 9.64 -8.95 2.37
C ASN A 415 9.93 -10.38 1.90
N PHE A 416 9.22 -11.38 2.41
CA PHE A 416 9.35 -12.78 1.97
C PHE A 416 8.96 -12.98 0.50
N SER A 417 8.14 -12.09 -0.07
CA SER A 417 7.56 -12.25 -1.41
C SER A 417 8.57 -12.17 -2.54
N TYR A 418 9.79 -11.69 -2.28
CA TYR A 418 10.81 -11.51 -3.32
C TYR A 418 11.64 -12.78 -3.60
N ASP A 419 11.40 -13.86 -2.86
CA ASP A 419 12.07 -15.15 -3.03
C ASP A 419 11.07 -16.31 -2.86
N LEU A 420 11.10 -17.28 -3.77
CA LEU A 420 10.16 -18.40 -3.76
C LEU A 420 10.33 -19.31 -2.54
N TYR A 421 11.56 -19.56 -2.10
CA TYR A 421 11.82 -20.34 -0.89
C TYR A 421 11.31 -19.60 0.35
N HIS A 422 11.55 -18.29 0.44
CA HIS A 422 10.99 -17.47 1.53
C HIS A 422 9.46 -17.44 1.53
N CYS A 423 8.81 -17.41 0.35
CA CYS A 423 7.37 -17.58 0.26
C CYS A 423 6.91 -18.90 0.88
N GLY A 424 7.60 -20.01 0.59
CA GLY A 424 7.28 -21.32 1.15
C GLY A 424 7.45 -21.35 2.66
N ARG A 425 8.57 -20.83 3.17
CA ARG A 425 8.85 -20.72 4.62
C ARG A 425 7.79 -19.91 5.34
N GLN A 426 7.42 -18.75 4.80
CA GLN A 426 6.39 -17.89 5.36
C GLN A 426 5.03 -18.62 5.44
N ILE A 427 4.64 -19.35 4.38
CA ILE A 427 3.38 -20.11 4.37
C ILE A 427 3.40 -21.20 5.43
N GLN A 428 4.51 -21.95 5.55
CA GLN A 428 4.65 -22.98 6.57
C GLN A 428 4.51 -22.40 7.98
N THR A 429 5.20 -21.28 8.28
CA THR A 429 5.12 -20.63 9.59
C THR A 429 3.70 -20.11 9.88
N VAL A 430 3.03 -19.50 8.91
CA VAL A 430 1.64 -19.03 9.07
C VAL A 430 0.66 -20.20 9.23
N GLN A 431 0.89 -21.33 8.56
CA GLN A 431 0.08 -22.53 8.76
C GLN A 431 0.22 -23.06 10.18
N ARG A 432 1.45 -23.18 10.72
CA ARG A 432 1.69 -23.58 12.11
C ARG A 432 0.97 -22.68 13.11
N LEU A 433 0.98 -21.36 12.88
CA LEU A 433 0.23 -20.41 13.71
C LEU A 433 -1.27 -20.63 13.58
N THR A 434 -1.77 -20.83 12.36
CA THR A 434 -3.19 -21.08 12.09
C THR A 434 -3.67 -22.33 12.81
N ASP A 435 -2.93 -23.44 12.74
CA ASP A 435 -3.26 -24.69 13.42
C ASP A 435 -3.35 -24.49 14.94
N HIS A 436 -2.38 -23.77 15.52
CA HIS A 436 -2.39 -23.41 16.93
C HIS A 436 -3.60 -22.54 17.29
N TRP A 437 -3.90 -21.51 16.50
CA TRP A 437 -5.01 -20.61 16.76
C TRP A 437 -6.37 -21.28 16.65
N LEU A 438 -6.57 -22.18 15.68
CA LEU A 438 -7.77 -22.99 15.55
C LEU A 438 -7.99 -23.87 16.79
N ALA A 439 -6.93 -24.37 17.42
CA ALA A 439 -7.01 -25.20 18.62
C ALA A 439 -7.11 -24.39 19.93
N ALA A 440 -6.67 -23.13 19.95
CA ALA A 440 -6.40 -22.40 21.18
C ALA A 440 -7.30 -21.18 21.43
N LEU A 441 -7.83 -20.53 20.38
CA LEU A 441 -8.61 -19.32 20.52
C LEU A 441 -9.99 -19.59 21.15
N PRO A 442 -10.48 -18.70 22.03
CA PRO A 442 -11.83 -18.78 22.58
C PRO A 442 -12.89 -18.16 21.64
N ASN A 443 -12.44 -17.49 20.57
CA ASN A 443 -13.28 -16.80 19.60
C ASN A 443 -14.14 -17.76 18.76
N PRO A 444 -15.24 -17.27 18.16
CA PRO A 444 -15.83 -17.92 16.99
C PRO A 444 -14.83 -17.92 15.84
N VAL A 445 -14.46 -19.09 15.34
CA VAL A 445 -13.46 -19.23 14.27
C VAL A 445 -13.99 -20.09 13.13
N ARG A 446 -13.74 -19.67 11.89
CA ARG A 446 -14.03 -20.47 10.68
C ARG A 446 -12.89 -20.38 9.68
N VAL A 447 -12.55 -21.52 9.06
CA VAL A 447 -11.66 -21.56 7.89
C VAL A 447 -12.49 -21.47 6.61
N VAL A 448 -12.18 -20.48 5.76
CA VAL A 448 -12.81 -20.21 4.47
C VAL A 448 -11.83 -20.58 3.36
N SER A 449 -12.13 -21.64 2.60
CA SER A 449 -11.34 -22.03 1.41
C SER A 449 -11.67 -21.11 0.24
N TYR A 450 -10.64 -20.59 -0.41
CA TYR A 450 -10.76 -19.81 -1.64
C TYR A 450 -11.41 -20.62 -2.77
N GLU A 451 -11.01 -21.89 -2.92
CA GLU A 451 -11.54 -22.78 -3.94
C GLU A 451 -13.05 -22.95 -3.75
N LYS A 452 -13.51 -23.25 -2.53
CA LYS A 452 -14.94 -23.35 -2.20
C LYS A 452 -15.66 -22.01 -2.33
N LEU A 453 -15.02 -20.91 -1.94
CA LEU A 453 -15.58 -19.56 -2.11
C LEU A 453 -15.85 -19.23 -3.58
N VAL A 454 -15.10 -19.82 -4.50
CA VAL A 454 -15.24 -19.62 -5.95
C VAL A 454 -16.19 -20.64 -6.60
N THR A 455 -16.19 -21.89 -6.15
CA THR A 455 -17.02 -22.96 -6.74
C THR A 455 -18.41 -23.05 -6.13
N GLU A 456 -18.53 -22.72 -4.83
CA GLU A 456 -19.72 -22.84 -3.99
C GLU A 456 -19.89 -21.60 -3.10
N PRO A 457 -20.01 -20.39 -3.69
CA PRO A 457 -20.00 -19.13 -2.94
C PRO A 457 -21.12 -19.03 -1.92
N ASP A 458 -22.35 -19.42 -2.26
CA ASP A 458 -23.52 -19.23 -1.39
C ASP A 458 -23.41 -20.05 -0.09
N ASN A 459 -22.95 -21.31 -0.18
CA ASN A 459 -22.73 -22.15 1.00
C ASN A 459 -21.55 -21.62 1.83
N THR A 460 -20.45 -21.26 1.18
CA THR A 460 -19.26 -20.78 1.87
C THR A 460 -19.52 -19.46 2.61
N ILE A 461 -20.31 -18.55 2.01
CA ILE A 461 -20.69 -17.29 2.65
C ILE A 461 -21.71 -17.50 3.76
N ARG A 462 -22.66 -18.42 3.60
CA ARG A 462 -23.59 -18.79 4.67
C ARG A 462 -22.84 -19.25 5.93
N ASP A 463 -21.88 -20.15 5.79
CA ASP A 463 -21.08 -20.66 6.91
C ASP A 463 -20.20 -19.57 7.57
N ALA A 464 -19.72 -18.62 6.78
CA ALA A 464 -18.97 -17.48 7.27
C ALA A 464 -19.86 -16.49 8.05
N LEU A 465 -21.07 -16.20 7.56
CA LEU A 465 -22.06 -15.35 8.24
C LEU A 465 -22.54 -15.98 9.55
N ASP A 466 -22.79 -17.30 9.57
CA ASP A 466 -23.14 -18.05 10.77
C ASP A 466 -22.05 -17.94 11.85
N CYS A 467 -20.77 -18.11 11.47
CA CYS A 467 -19.64 -17.87 12.38
C CYS A 467 -19.60 -16.43 12.93
N CYS A 468 -20.11 -15.46 12.16
CA CYS A 468 -20.22 -14.07 12.57
C CYS A 468 -21.48 -13.75 13.37
N GLY A 469 -22.38 -14.72 13.58
CA GLY A 469 -23.66 -14.51 14.25
C GLY A 469 -24.65 -13.68 13.43
N LEU A 470 -24.55 -13.72 12.10
CA LEU A 470 -25.40 -12.98 11.16
C LEU A 470 -26.36 -13.92 10.43
N ASP A 471 -27.59 -13.48 10.20
CA ASP A 471 -28.60 -14.28 9.49
C ASP A 471 -28.34 -14.24 7.97
N PRO A 472 -27.99 -15.39 7.35
CA PRO A 472 -27.69 -15.45 5.92
C PRO A 472 -28.92 -15.23 5.02
N SER A 473 -30.13 -15.19 5.57
CA SER A 473 -31.37 -14.96 4.82
C SER A 473 -31.76 -13.47 4.68
N GLU A 474 -31.06 -12.56 5.35
CA GLU A 474 -31.30 -11.12 5.21
C GLU A 474 -31.04 -10.66 3.76
N PRO A 475 -31.99 -9.94 3.13
CA PRO A 475 -31.83 -9.48 1.76
C PRO A 475 -30.68 -8.46 1.68
N ALA A 476 -29.80 -8.67 0.70
CA ALA A 476 -28.79 -7.70 0.31
C ALA A 476 -29.46 -6.51 -0.39
N ASP A 477 -30.11 -5.62 0.37
CA ASP A 477 -30.83 -4.46 -0.17
C ASP A 477 -29.86 -3.43 -0.79
N GLY A 478 -29.57 -3.64 -2.08
CA GLY A 478 -29.52 -2.68 -3.20
C GLY A 478 -28.71 -1.37 -3.17
N HIS A 479 -28.28 -0.80 -2.05
CA HIS A 479 -27.84 0.61 -2.02
C HIS A 479 -26.38 0.85 -1.59
N ALA A 480 -25.64 -0.15 -1.12
CA ALA A 480 -24.23 0.01 -0.69
C ALA A 480 -23.19 -0.72 -1.57
N ALA A 481 -23.62 -1.51 -2.56
CA ALA A 481 -22.72 -2.35 -3.35
C ALA A 481 -21.72 -1.58 -4.24
N GLN A 482 -21.87 -0.26 -4.39
CA GLN A 482 -21.05 0.55 -5.29
C GLN A 482 -19.82 1.20 -4.64
N GLU A 483 -19.77 1.35 -3.31
CA GLU A 483 -18.69 2.10 -2.64
C GLU A 483 -17.61 1.20 -1.98
N VAL A 484 -17.86 -0.11 -1.91
CA VAL A 484 -17.13 -1.07 -1.04
C VAL A 484 -15.74 -1.51 -1.57
N VAL A 485 -15.27 -0.98 -2.69
CA VAL A 485 -14.18 -1.59 -3.45
C VAL A 485 -13.11 -0.54 -3.73
N THR A 486 -12.45 -0.08 -2.66
CA THR A 486 -11.40 0.96 -2.70
C THR A 486 -9.99 0.39 -2.85
N THR A 487 -9.78 -0.93 -2.87
CA THR A 487 -8.43 -1.51 -2.91
C THR A 487 -8.10 -2.17 -4.25
N ALA A 488 -6.84 -2.12 -4.69
CA ALA A 488 -6.37 -2.78 -5.92
C ALA A 488 -6.66 -4.29 -5.98
N SER A 489 -6.85 -4.97 -4.83
CA SER A 489 -7.23 -6.39 -4.78
C SER A 489 -8.72 -6.64 -5.00
N SER A 490 -9.56 -5.63 -4.75
CA SER A 490 -11.01 -5.67 -4.94
C SER A 490 -11.43 -5.52 -6.42
N TRP A 491 -10.47 -5.20 -7.29
CA TRP A 491 -10.59 -5.34 -8.76
C TRP A 491 -10.76 -6.80 -9.22
N GLN A 492 -10.10 -7.76 -8.56
CA GLN A 492 -10.11 -9.18 -8.97
C GLN A 492 -11.52 -9.78 -8.87
N VAL A 493 -12.21 -9.46 -7.77
CA VAL A 493 -13.50 -8.74 -7.78
C VAL A 493 -14.42 -8.89 -9.02
N ARG A 494 -14.33 -7.86 -9.85
CA ARG A 494 -15.26 -7.56 -10.93
C ARG A 494 -14.98 -8.32 -12.22
N GLN A 495 -13.83 -8.98 -12.34
CA GLN A 495 -13.37 -9.59 -13.59
C GLN A 495 -13.67 -11.10 -13.69
N GLY A 496 -14.30 -11.72 -12.69
CA GLY A 496 -14.54 -13.18 -12.69
C GLY A 496 -13.24 -14.00 -12.76
N LEU A 497 -12.09 -13.39 -12.42
CA LEU A 497 -10.75 -13.98 -12.58
C LEU A 497 -10.47 -15.11 -11.58
N TYR A 498 -11.38 -15.39 -10.66
CA TYR A 498 -11.11 -16.26 -9.53
C TYR A 498 -10.90 -17.72 -9.91
N ARG A 499 -11.63 -18.21 -10.92
CA ARG A 499 -11.44 -19.59 -11.39
C ARG A 499 -10.07 -19.80 -12.03
N ARG A 500 -9.52 -18.78 -12.68
CA ARG A 500 -8.18 -18.84 -13.30
C ARG A 500 -7.05 -18.83 -12.28
N ALA A 501 -7.35 -18.40 -11.06
CA ALA A 501 -6.38 -18.39 -9.97
C ALA A 501 -6.22 -19.78 -9.34
N ILE A 502 -7.21 -20.67 -9.48
CA ILE A 502 -7.14 -22.03 -8.95
C ILE A 502 -6.26 -22.90 -9.87
N ASN A 503 -5.32 -23.63 -9.28
CA ASN A 503 -4.35 -24.48 -9.99
C ASN A 503 -3.44 -23.71 -10.97
N ARG A 504 -3.29 -22.39 -10.82
CA ARG A 504 -2.40 -21.59 -11.68
C ARG A 504 -0.94 -22.04 -11.53
N TRP A 505 -0.57 -22.50 -10.35
CA TRP A 505 0.76 -23.05 -10.05
C TRP A 505 1.20 -24.17 -11.01
N ARG A 506 0.27 -24.93 -11.59
CA ARG A 506 0.58 -26.03 -12.52
C ARG A 506 1.32 -25.56 -13.77
N HIS A 507 1.02 -24.34 -14.24
CA HIS A 507 1.73 -23.73 -15.37
C HIS A 507 3.20 -23.44 -15.08
N TYR A 508 3.57 -23.39 -13.79
CA TYR A 508 4.90 -23.03 -13.31
C TYR A 508 5.58 -24.18 -12.58
N GLU A 509 5.01 -25.39 -12.58
CA GLU A 509 5.44 -26.54 -11.76
C GLU A 509 6.95 -26.80 -11.86
N ALA A 510 7.52 -26.73 -13.07
CA ALA A 510 8.94 -26.92 -13.33
C ALA A 510 9.87 -25.91 -12.61
N HIS A 511 9.34 -24.77 -12.16
CA HIS A 511 10.09 -23.68 -11.52
C HIS A 511 9.80 -23.56 -10.02
N LEU A 512 8.87 -24.34 -9.48
CA LEU A 512 8.41 -24.19 -8.10
C LEU A 512 9.24 -24.96 -7.07
N GLU A 513 10.29 -25.66 -7.48
CA GLU A 513 11.15 -26.42 -6.56
C GLU A 513 11.63 -25.58 -5.34
N PRO A 514 12.09 -24.32 -5.47
CA PRO A 514 12.44 -23.52 -4.30
C PRO A 514 11.26 -23.29 -3.35
N LEU A 515 10.06 -23.03 -3.89
CA LEU A 515 8.84 -22.86 -3.11
C LEU A 515 8.47 -24.15 -2.36
N LEU A 516 8.49 -25.28 -3.05
CA LEU A 516 8.18 -26.60 -2.47
C LEU A 516 9.15 -26.96 -1.34
N ARG A 517 10.45 -26.68 -1.50
CA ARG A 517 11.43 -26.85 -0.41
C ARG A 517 11.12 -25.98 0.80
N GLY A 518 10.68 -24.73 0.57
CA GLY A 518 10.29 -23.82 1.65
C GLY A 518 9.02 -24.28 2.38
N LEU A 519 8.05 -24.83 1.65
CA LEU A 519 6.81 -25.38 2.21
C LEU A 519 7.08 -26.61 3.09
N GLY A 520 8.08 -27.43 2.76
CA GLY A 520 8.42 -28.64 3.51
C GLY A 520 7.20 -29.57 3.64
N SER A 521 6.84 -29.94 4.86
CA SER A 521 5.70 -30.82 5.16
C SER A 521 4.35 -30.11 5.30
N THR A 522 4.22 -28.86 4.83
CA THR A 522 2.95 -28.11 4.92
C THR A 522 1.82 -28.88 4.22
N PRO A 523 0.65 -29.07 4.85
CA PRO A 523 -0.50 -29.68 4.19
C PRO A 523 -0.88 -28.92 2.92
N LEU A 524 -1.05 -29.64 1.82
CA LEU A 524 -1.52 -29.09 0.54
C LEU A 524 -3.05 -29.12 0.43
N GLU A 525 -3.73 -29.63 1.45
CA GLU A 525 -5.17 -29.73 1.56
C GLU A 525 -5.66 -28.89 2.75
N GLN A 526 -6.92 -28.49 2.70
CA GLN A 526 -7.53 -27.65 3.72
C GLN A 526 -7.43 -28.35 5.09
N PRO A 527 -7.05 -27.64 6.17
CA PRO A 527 -7.09 -28.21 7.51
C PRO A 527 -8.52 -28.65 7.85
N PRO A 528 -8.71 -29.82 8.51
CA PRO A 528 -10.02 -30.32 8.87
C PRO A 528 -10.74 -29.30 9.77
N GLN A 529 -12.03 -29.10 9.53
CA GLN A 529 -12.87 -28.29 10.43
C GLN A 529 -13.09 -29.12 11.70
N GLY A 530 -12.62 -28.61 12.84
CA GLY A 530 -12.83 -29.19 14.17
C GLY A 530 -14.27 -29.02 14.66
#